data_AF-A0A972N1S6-F1
#
_entry.id   AF-A0A972N1S6-F1
#
_cell.length_a   1.000
_cell.length_b   1.000
_cell.length_c   1.000
_cell.angle_alpha   90.00
_cell.angle_beta   90.00
_cell.angle_gamma   90.00
#
_symmetry.space_group_name_H-M   'P 1'
#
loop_
_entity.id
_entity.type
_entity.pdbx_description
1 polymer ?
#
loop_
_entity_poly.entity_id
_entity_poly.type
_entity_poly.pdbx_seq_one_letter_code
_entity_poly.pdbx_strand_id
1 'polypeptide(L)'
;MPKYPKPIGPYSAYRFAGKLVFLAGQIGINPDTGALEEGLEAQTLRAIKNIANILAEIGLGLDDVVKTTVFLRDIRDYPKVNEIYGRFFKEPYPARSAVAVAALPKGALVEIEVVALVGDIRGEIEEGLRLFKEGKFYESHEYWEKAFRKLEGTKRTFMSGLVNIDAALIKYKEGNMKGATTNFSKAKDKIAARFPNHPLLGEIERVVRILKEGGAPDFRSLSREVEEITKEFLDALE
;
A
#
# COMPACT_ATOMS: atom_id res chain seq x y z
N MET A 1 9.13 -13.95 23.44
CA MET A 1 10.47 -13.36 23.20
C MET A 1 10.29 -12.02 22.50
N PRO A 2 11.15 -11.02 22.77
CA PRO A 2 11.10 -9.73 22.10
C PRO A 2 11.36 -9.91 20.59
N LYS A 3 10.52 -9.32 19.74
CA LYS A 3 10.66 -9.45 18.28
C LYS A 3 11.66 -8.44 17.68
N TYR A 4 12.05 -7.42 18.44
CA TYR A 4 13.04 -6.40 18.04
C TYR A 4 13.85 -5.92 19.25
N PRO A 5 15.02 -5.29 19.03
CA PRO A 5 15.90 -4.83 20.10
C PRO A 5 15.23 -3.75 20.94
N LYS A 6 15.26 -3.89 22.27
CA LYS A 6 14.75 -2.84 23.16
C LYS A 6 15.69 -1.63 23.16
N PRO A 7 15.15 -0.40 23.27
CA PRO A 7 15.98 0.78 23.47
C PRO A 7 16.86 0.64 24.71
N ILE A 8 18.15 0.93 24.55
CA ILE A 8 19.16 0.88 25.63
C ILE A 8 19.55 2.27 26.16
N GLY A 9 18.92 3.33 25.65
CA GLY A 9 19.16 4.72 26.01
C GLY A 9 17.86 5.53 26.05
N PRO A 10 17.92 6.86 26.19
CA PRO A 10 16.74 7.71 26.33
C PRO A 10 16.04 7.97 25.00
N TYR A 11 15.58 6.91 24.33
CA TYR A 11 14.81 6.96 23.10
C TYR A 11 13.75 5.87 23.06
N SER A 12 12.72 6.06 22.25
CA SER A 12 11.68 5.05 22.00
C SER A 12 12.00 4.31 20.70
N ALA A 13 11.59 3.04 20.58
CA ALA A 13 11.70 2.30 19.32
C ALA A 13 10.90 2.98 18.19
N TYR A 14 9.77 3.59 18.55
CA TYR A 14 8.94 4.40 17.65
C TYR A 14 8.13 5.45 18.43
N ARG A 15 7.62 6.46 17.72
CA ARG A 15 6.66 7.46 18.22
C ARG A 15 5.65 7.83 17.15
N PHE A 16 4.39 7.99 17.56
CA PHE A 16 3.33 8.57 16.72
C PHE A 16 3.38 10.10 16.79
N ALA A 17 3.19 10.74 15.64
CA ALA A 17 2.90 12.16 15.49
C ALA A 17 1.75 12.30 14.47
N GLY A 18 0.51 12.31 14.96
CA GLY A 18 -0.67 12.19 14.11
C GLY A 18 -0.69 10.85 13.38
N LYS A 19 -0.84 10.88 12.05
CA LYS A 19 -0.79 9.67 11.21
C LYS A 19 0.64 9.22 10.88
N LEU A 20 1.66 10.01 11.16
CA LEU A 20 3.05 9.60 10.92
C LEU A 20 3.58 8.82 12.11
N VAL A 21 4.33 7.76 11.82
CA VAL A 21 5.08 7.00 12.79
C VAL A 21 6.56 7.12 12.46
N PHE A 22 7.33 7.59 13.42
CA PHE A 22 8.78 7.70 13.33
C PHE A 22 9.40 6.53 14.07
N LEU A 23 10.17 5.70 13.37
CA LEU A 23 10.95 4.63 13.99
C LEU A 23 12.38 5.14 14.24
N ALA A 24 12.95 4.77 15.38
CA ALA A 24 14.38 4.97 15.62
C ALA A 24 15.21 4.15 14.62
N GLY A 25 16.44 4.58 14.35
CA GLY A 25 17.37 3.87 13.47
C GLY A 25 17.58 2.42 13.92
N GLN A 26 17.42 1.49 12.99
CA GLN A 26 17.60 0.07 13.22
C GLN A 26 18.94 -0.38 12.66
N ILE A 27 19.79 -0.89 13.54
CA ILE A 27 21.00 -1.63 13.20
C ILE A 27 20.74 -3.14 13.24
N GLY A 28 21.70 -3.92 12.73
CA GLY A 28 21.63 -5.37 12.65
C GLY A 28 21.76 -6.13 13.98
N ILE A 29 21.12 -5.67 15.06
CA ILE A 29 21.12 -6.37 16.36
C ILE A 29 20.11 -7.51 16.35
N ASN A 30 20.54 -8.70 16.77
CA ASN A 30 19.67 -9.82 17.07
C ASN A 30 18.93 -9.56 18.40
N PRO A 31 17.58 -9.56 18.43
CA PRO A 31 16.82 -9.25 19.63
C PRO A 31 16.95 -10.27 20.76
N ASP A 32 17.34 -11.52 20.45
CA ASP A 32 17.51 -12.58 21.44
C ASP A 32 18.88 -12.51 22.12
N THR A 33 19.94 -12.15 21.39
CA THR A 33 21.31 -12.10 21.91
C THR A 33 21.80 -10.71 22.28
N GLY A 34 21.18 -9.65 21.74
CA GLY A 34 21.63 -8.26 21.90
C GLY A 34 22.93 -7.91 21.14
N ALA A 35 23.49 -8.85 20.39
CA ALA A 35 24.70 -8.70 19.58
C ALA A 35 24.37 -8.30 18.14
N LEU A 36 25.33 -7.66 17.46
CA LEU A 36 25.27 -7.46 16.02
C LEU A 36 25.41 -8.80 15.29
N GLU A 37 24.62 -8.99 14.24
CA GLU A 37 24.85 -10.08 13.29
C GLU A 37 26.21 -9.87 12.58
N GLU A 38 26.81 -10.96 12.11
CA GLU A 38 28.12 -10.94 11.47
C GLU A 38 28.00 -10.61 9.97
N GLY A 39 28.77 -9.61 9.52
CA GLY A 39 28.81 -9.22 8.10
C GLY A 39 27.68 -8.27 7.67
N LEU A 40 27.89 -7.61 6.53
CA LEU A 40 27.02 -6.56 6.02
C LEU A 40 25.62 -7.09 5.69
N GLU A 41 25.56 -8.24 5.03
CA GLU A 41 24.32 -8.84 4.56
C GLU A 41 23.42 -9.24 5.72
N ALA A 42 23.98 -9.89 6.75
CA ALA A 42 23.23 -10.31 7.92
C ALA A 42 22.75 -9.11 8.73
N GLN A 43 23.58 -8.07 8.88
CA GLN A 43 23.17 -6.84 9.55
C GLN A 43 22.06 -6.09 8.79
N THR A 44 22.17 -5.99 7.47
CA THR A 44 21.14 -5.36 6.63
C THR A 44 19.80 -6.10 6.75
N LEU A 45 19.84 -7.43 6.60
CA LEU A 45 18.66 -8.27 6.73
C LEU A 45 18.03 -8.14 8.13
N ARG A 46 18.86 -8.11 9.18
CA ARG A 46 18.39 -7.99 10.55
C ARG A 46 17.78 -6.61 10.83
N ALA A 47 18.40 -5.53 10.36
CA ALA A 47 17.85 -4.18 10.50
C ALA A 47 16.45 -4.10 9.89
N ILE A 48 16.27 -4.61 8.66
CA ILE A 48 14.95 -4.62 7.99
C ILE A 48 13.93 -5.51 8.74
N LYS A 49 14.36 -6.68 9.26
CA LYS A 49 13.48 -7.54 10.08
C LYS A 49 13.06 -6.85 11.38
N ASN A 50 13.96 -6.11 12.02
CA ASN A 50 13.65 -5.35 13.22
C ASN A 50 12.62 -4.25 12.91
N ILE A 51 12.78 -3.52 11.80
CA ILE A 51 11.79 -2.55 11.29
C ILE A 51 10.43 -3.22 11.09
N ALA A 52 10.39 -4.34 10.34
CA ALA A 52 9.15 -5.06 10.06
C ALA A 52 8.45 -5.53 11.34
N ASN A 53 9.22 -5.99 12.34
CA ASN A 53 8.68 -6.42 13.63
C ASN A 53 8.14 -5.26 14.47
N ILE A 54 8.76 -4.08 14.42
CA ILE A 54 8.24 -2.87 15.08
C ILE A 54 6.94 -2.43 14.40
N LEU A 55 6.92 -2.34 13.07
CA LEU A 55 5.71 -1.97 12.32
C LEU A 55 4.56 -2.95 12.61
N ALA A 56 4.84 -4.25 12.62
CA ALA A 56 3.83 -5.28 12.90
C ALA A 56 3.26 -5.17 14.33
N GLU A 57 4.04 -4.71 15.32
CA GLU A 57 3.54 -4.47 16.67
C GLU A 57 2.43 -3.41 16.70
N ILE A 58 2.51 -2.42 15.80
CA ILE A 58 1.56 -1.31 15.70
C ILE A 58 0.56 -1.46 14.55
N GLY A 59 0.44 -2.68 14.01
CA GLY A 59 -0.53 -2.99 12.95
C GLY A 59 -0.18 -2.40 11.58
N LEU A 60 1.09 -2.06 11.34
CA LEU A 60 1.60 -1.58 10.06
C LEU A 60 2.50 -2.64 9.39
N GLY A 61 2.69 -2.50 8.08
CA GLY A 61 3.62 -3.29 7.27
C GLY A 61 4.72 -2.44 6.65
N LEU A 62 5.65 -3.08 5.94
CA LEU A 62 6.71 -2.37 5.19
C LEU A 62 6.13 -1.54 4.02
N ASP A 63 4.93 -1.87 3.57
CA ASP A 63 4.15 -1.13 2.59
C ASP A 63 3.59 0.20 3.14
N ASP A 64 3.49 0.36 4.46
CA ASP A 64 3.12 1.64 5.08
C ASP A 64 4.32 2.60 5.24
N VAL A 65 5.54 2.16 4.89
CA VAL A 65 6.75 3.01 4.98
C VAL A 65 6.79 3.98 3.81
N VAL A 66 6.85 5.28 4.11
CA VAL A 66 6.85 6.37 3.11
C VAL A 66 8.22 7.03 2.92
N LYS A 67 9.12 6.91 3.91
CA LYS A 67 10.48 7.44 3.84
C LYS A 67 11.45 6.50 4.54
N THR A 68 12.61 6.27 3.93
CA THR A 68 13.76 5.64 4.59
C THR A 68 15.01 6.51 4.50
N THR A 69 15.85 6.46 5.53
CA THR A 69 17.23 6.95 5.46
C THR A 69 18.16 5.79 5.76
N VAL A 70 19.09 5.52 4.84
CA VAL A 70 20.06 4.43 4.96
C VAL A 70 21.43 5.04 5.24
N PHE A 71 21.98 4.73 6.41
CA PHE A 71 23.33 5.12 6.79
C PHE A 71 24.26 3.93 6.61
N LEU A 72 25.34 4.13 5.87
CA LEU A 72 26.36 3.12 5.60
C LEU A 72 27.65 3.51 6.31
N ARG A 73 28.38 2.54 6.85
CA ARG A 73 29.74 2.80 7.33
C ARG A 73 30.71 3.05 6.18
N ASP A 74 30.49 2.37 5.05
CA ASP A 74 31.29 2.51 3.83
C ASP A 74 30.35 2.64 2.62
N ILE A 75 30.57 3.66 1.79
CA ILE A 75 29.72 3.86 0.60
C ILE A 75 29.87 2.73 -0.43
N ARG A 76 30.98 1.99 -0.40
CA ARG A 76 31.22 0.85 -1.29
C ARG A 76 30.24 -0.30 -1.05
N ASP A 77 29.61 -0.35 0.11
CA ASP A 77 28.61 -1.35 0.48
C ASP A 77 27.23 -1.09 -0.14
N TYR A 78 27.02 0.10 -0.72
CA TYR A 78 25.74 0.55 -1.27
C TYR A 78 25.09 -0.43 -2.26
N PRO A 79 25.80 -1.03 -3.24
CA PRO A 79 25.19 -1.98 -4.17
C PRO A 79 24.64 -3.22 -3.46
N LYS A 80 25.37 -3.76 -2.48
CA LYS A 80 24.97 -4.95 -1.72
C LYS A 80 23.77 -4.66 -0.82
N VAL A 81 23.76 -3.50 -0.16
CA VAL A 81 22.62 -3.06 0.65
C VAL A 81 21.38 -2.85 -0.22
N ASN A 82 21.51 -2.26 -1.41
CA ASN A 82 20.41 -2.10 -2.36
C ASN A 82 19.80 -3.41 -2.82
N GLU A 83 20.63 -4.42 -3.13
CA GLU A 83 20.18 -5.75 -3.52
C GLU A 83 19.27 -6.35 -2.44
N ILE A 84 19.67 -6.25 -1.16
CA ILE A 84 18.88 -6.78 -0.04
C ILE A 84 17.63 -5.92 0.16
N TYR A 85 17.77 -4.60 0.19
CA TYR A 85 16.68 -3.64 0.40
C TYR A 85 15.53 -3.84 -0.61
N GLY A 86 15.86 -3.98 -1.89
CA GLY A 86 14.88 -4.16 -2.97
C GLY A 86 14.10 -5.47 -2.92
N ARG A 87 14.49 -6.43 -2.07
CA ARG A 87 13.72 -7.65 -1.82
C ARG A 87 12.55 -7.43 -0.86
N PHE A 88 12.58 -6.35 -0.08
CA PHE A 88 11.61 -6.08 0.98
C PHE A 88 10.69 -4.91 0.66
N PHE A 89 11.25 -3.79 0.20
CA PHE A 89 10.48 -2.63 -0.24
C PHE A 89 10.11 -2.79 -1.71
N LYS A 90 8.84 -2.53 -2.05
CA LYS A 90 8.25 -2.71 -3.38
C LYS A 90 7.66 -1.40 -3.89
N GLU A 91 7.31 -1.35 -5.18
CA GLU A 91 6.60 -0.21 -5.74
C GLU A 91 5.17 -0.08 -5.14
N PRO A 92 4.70 1.15 -4.85
CA PRO A 92 5.45 2.40 -4.90
C PRO A 92 6.53 2.46 -3.79
N TYR A 93 7.80 2.66 -4.17
CA TYR A 93 8.90 2.63 -3.21
C TYR A 93 8.82 3.84 -2.25
N PRO A 94 9.21 3.70 -0.98
CA PRO A 94 9.39 4.86 -0.11
C PRO A 94 10.41 5.82 -0.70
N ALA A 95 10.20 7.12 -0.47
CA ALA A 95 11.26 8.10 -0.70
C ALA A 95 12.51 7.70 0.09
N ARG A 96 13.70 7.95 -0.45
CA ARG A 96 14.94 7.44 0.16
C ARG A 96 16.11 8.39 0.05
N SER A 97 16.89 8.44 1.13
CA SER A 97 18.25 9.00 1.15
C SER A 97 19.21 7.91 1.60
N ALA A 98 20.39 7.83 0.98
CA ALA A 98 21.43 6.88 1.37
C ALA A 98 22.78 7.59 1.41
N VAL A 99 23.48 7.52 2.53
CA VAL A 99 24.72 8.26 2.77
C VAL A 99 25.72 7.40 3.55
N ALA A 100 27.01 7.66 3.34
CA ALA A 100 28.04 7.12 4.21
C ALA A 100 28.32 8.06 5.38
N VAL A 101 28.54 7.51 6.57
CA VAL A 101 28.81 8.25 7.80
C VAL A 101 30.12 7.80 8.43
N ALA A 102 30.70 8.63 9.30
CA ALA A 102 32.00 8.34 9.92
C ALA A 102 31.99 7.09 10.81
N ALA A 103 30.89 6.86 11.53
CA ALA A 103 30.70 5.68 12.37
C ALA A 103 29.21 5.45 12.66
N LEU A 104 28.87 4.21 13.00
CA LEU A 104 27.54 3.80 13.47
C LEU A 104 27.63 3.20 14.87
N PRO A 105 26.55 3.23 15.68
CA PRO A 105 26.52 2.64 17.01
C PRO A 105 26.97 1.17 17.01
N LYS A 106 27.72 0.78 18.06
CA LYS A 106 28.31 -0.57 18.21
C LYS A 106 29.22 -1.02 17.04
N GLY A 107 29.66 -0.10 16.18
CA GLY A 107 30.47 -0.45 15.01
C GLY A 107 29.67 -1.14 13.89
N ALA A 108 28.34 -0.95 13.86
CA ALA A 108 27.48 -1.48 12.82
C ALA A 108 27.94 -1.05 11.42
N LEU A 109 27.56 -1.85 10.42
CA LEU A 109 27.89 -1.63 9.01
C LEU A 109 26.80 -0.82 8.30
N VAL A 110 25.57 -0.95 8.78
CA VAL A 110 24.38 -0.29 8.24
C VAL A 110 23.40 0.05 9.36
N GLU A 111 22.74 1.20 9.22
CA GLU A 111 21.61 1.62 10.02
C GLU A 111 20.49 2.13 9.09
N ILE A 112 19.25 1.77 9.38
CA ILE A 112 18.09 2.19 8.59
C ILE A 112 17.04 2.78 9.54
N GLU A 113 16.71 4.05 9.34
CA GLU A 113 15.53 4.67 9.96
C GLU A 113 14.39 4.73 8.95
N VAL A 114 13.15 4.73 9.46
CA VAL A 114 11.96 4.81 8.61
C VAL A 114 10.90 5.74 9.20
N VAL A 115 10.15 6.38 8.32
CA VAL A 115 8.87 7.02 8.62
C VAL A 115 7.78 6.25 7.91
N ALA A 116 6.75 5.85 8.66
CA ALA A 116 5.58 5.18 8.15
C ALA A 116 4.33 6.06 8.28
N LEU A 117 3.33 5.81 7.43
CA LEU A 117 2.06 6.51 7.44
C LEU A 117 0.94 5.54 7.82
N VAL A 118 0.27 5.83 8.94
CA VAL A 118 -0.91 5.08 9.37
C VAL A 118 -2.05 5.37 8.41
N GLY A 119 -2.51 4.32 7.73
CA GLY A 119 -3.70 4.38 6.90
C GLY A 119 -3.52 5.33 5.71
N ASP A 120 -2.50 5.09 4.89
CA ASP A 120 -2.33 5.77 3.61
C ASP A 120 -3.48 5.43 2.65
N ILE A 121 -4.62 6.10 2.80
CA ILE A 121 -5.81 5.84 1.99
C ILE A 121 -5.58 6.29 0.54
N ARG A 122 -4.87 7.42 0.36
CA ARG A 122 -4.61 7.99 -0.97
C ARG A 122 -3.74 7.03 -1.79
N GLY A 123 -2.62 6.56 -1.24
CA GLY A 123 -1.73 5.62 -1.92
C GLY A 123 -2.43 4.31 -2.31
N GLU A 124 -3.28 3.77 -1.44
CA GLU A 124 -4.04 2.54 -1.72
C GLU A 124 -5.04 2.74 -2.88
N ILE A 125 -5.68 3.91 -2.96
CA ILE A 125 -6.62 4.21 -4.05
C ILE A 125 -5.88 4.44 -5.36
N GLU A 126 -4.77 5.19 -5.34
CA GLU A 126 -3.94 5.48 -6.51
C GLU A 126 -3.33 4.22 -7.11
N GLU A 127 -2.81 3.31 -6.27
CA GLU A 127 -2.26 2.04 -6.72
C GLU A 127 -3.35 1.10 -7.25
N GLY A 128 -4.50 1.03 -6.58
CA GLY A 128 -5.67 0.30 -7.11
C GLY A 128 -6.10 0.84 -8.46
N LEU A 129 -6.14 2.17 -8.65
CA LEU A 129 -6.46 2.79 -9.93
C LEU A 129 -5.44 2.47 -11.02
N ARG A 130 -4.13 2.45 -10.69
CA ARG A 130 -3.07 2.05 -11.63
C ARG A 130 -3.29 0.60 -12.12
N LEU A 131 -3.53 -0.32 -11.20
CA LEU A 131 -3.77 -1.75 -11.50
C LEU A 131 -5.06 -1.96 -12.28
N PHE A 132 -6.13 -1.22 -11.95
CA PHE A 132 -7.38 -1.21 -12.69
C PHE A 132 -7.15 -0.85 -14.16
N LYS A 133 -6.37 0.21 -14.43
CA LYS A 133 -6.03 0.66 -15.80
C LYS A 133 -5.20 -0.37 -16.58
N GLU A 134 -4.41 -1.18 -15.88
CA GLU A 134 -3.66 -2.31 -16.45
C GLU A 134 -4.54 -3.57 -16.67
N GLY A 135 -5.81 -3.54 -16.27
CA GLY A 135 -6.73 -4.68 -16.37
C GLY A 135 -6.49 -5.77 -15.32
N LYS A 136 -5.67 -5.49 -14.30
CA LYS A 136 -5.32 -6.34 -13.17
C LYS A 136 -6.35 -6.20 -12.04
N PHE A 137 -7.57 -6.64 -12.34
CA PHE A 137 -8.74 -6.38 -11.49
C PHE A 137 -8.71 -7.11 -10.14
N TYR A 138 -8.04 -8.26 -10.03
CA TYR A 138 -7.91 -8.94 -8.73
C TYR A 138 -6.99 -8.15 -7.80
N GLU A 139 -5.86 -7.67 -8.31
CA GLU A 139 -4.90 -6.90 -7.54
C GLU A 139 -5.48 -5.52 -7.20
N SER A 140 -6.12 -4.85 -8.17
CA SER A 140 -6.87 -3.60 -7.94
C SER A 140 -7.89 -3.75 -6.80
N HIS A 141 -8.64 -4.86 -6.80
CA HIS A 141 -9.63 -5.14 -5.78
C HIS A 141 -9.03 -5.21 -4.37
N GLU A 142 -7.86 -5.83 -4.21
CA GLU A 142 -7.19 -5.92 -2.90
C GLU A 142 -6.82 -4.53 -2.35
N TYR A 143 -6.26 -3.65 -3.18
CA TYR A 143 -5.89 -2.28 -2.79
C TYR A 143 -7.13 -1.44 -2.46
N TRP A 144 -8.18 -1.50 -3.28
CA TRP A 144 -9.43 -0.80 -3.00
C TRP A 144 -10.16 -1.35 -1.77
N GLU A 145 -10.03 -2.64 -1.45
CA GLU A 145 -10.51 -3.20 -0.18
C GLU A 145 -9.73 -2.67 1.03
N LYS A 146 -8.41 -2.52 0.93
CA LYS A 146 -7.59 -1.91 2.00
C LYS A 146 -8.05 -0.48 2.27
N ALA A 147 -8.25 0.33 1.23
CA ALA A 147 -8.79 1.68 1.35
C ALA A 147 -10.21 1.69 1.95
N PHE A 148 -11.10 0.79 1.47
CA PHE A 148 -12.45 0.62 1.99
C PHE A 148 -12.46 0.35 3.51
N ARG A 149 -11.57 -0.52 4.01
CA ARG A 149 -11.49 -0.87 5.43
C ARG A 149 -11.05 0.31 6.31
N LYS A 150 -10.35 1.29 5.73
CA LYS A 150 -9.82 2.49 6.40
C LYS A 150 -10.79 3.69 6.36
N LEU A 151 -11.88 3.61 5.59
CA LEU A 151 -12.83 4.71 5.38
C LEU A 151 -14.16 4.49 6.12
N GLU A 152 -14.92 5.58 6.31
CA GLU A 152 -16.24 5.57 6.94
C GLU A 152 -17.31 6.30 6.10
N GLY A 153 -18.59 6.13 6.46
CA GLY A 153 -19.72 6.82 5.85
C GLY A 153 -19.81 6.67 4.32
N THR A 154 -20.15 7.75 3.63
CA THR A 154 -20.30 7.74 2.17
C THR A 154 -18.98 7.52 1.43
N LYS A 155 -17.83 7.84 2.04
CA LYS A 155 -16.50 7.54 1.49
C LYS A 155 -16.27 6.02 1.44
N ARG A 156 -16.62 5.31 2.52
CA ARG A 156 -16.58 3.84 2.57
C ARG A 156 -17.53 3.21 1.55
N THR A 157 -18.77 3.70 1.48
CA THR A 157 -19.76 3.20 0.52
C THR A 157 -19.28 3.35 -0.91
N PHE A 158 -18.71 4.51 -1.26
CA PHE A 158 -18.13 4.77 -2.57
C PHE A 158 -17.03 3.76 -2.93
N MET A 159 -16.03 3.57 -2.05
CA MET A 159 -14.96 2.58 -2.32
C MET A 159 -15.52 1.17 -2.49
N SER A 160 -16.54 0.80 -1.73
CA SER A 160 -17.22 -0.48 -1.91
C SER A 160 -17.89 -0.60 -3.29
N GLY A 161 -18.30 0.52 -3.89
CA GLY A 161 -18.78 0.59 -5.27
C GLY A 161 -17.67 0.27 -6.28
N LEU A 162 -16.49 0.86 -6.14
CA LEU A 162 -15.32 0.56 -6.98
C LEU A 162 -14.89 -0.91 -6.86
N VAL A 163 -14.82 -1.45 -5.63
CA VAL A 163 -14.57 -2.88 -5.36
C VAL A 163 -15.59 -3.78 -6.08
N ASN A 164 -16.86 -3.37 -6.14
CA ASN A 164 -17.89 -4.09 -6.89
C ASN A 164 -17.69 -4.01 -8.42
N ILE A 165 -17.12 -2.93 -8.96
CA ILE A 165 -16.76 -2.86 -10.38
C ILE A 165 -15.68 -3.89 -10.72
N ASP A 166 -14.61 -3.97 -9.93
CA ASP A 166 -13.56 -4.99 -10.12
C ASP A 166 -14.15 -6.40 -10.07
N ALA A 167 -14.96 -6.68 -9.04
CA ALA A 167 -15.63 -7.97 -8.90
C ALA A 167 -16.55 -8.29 -10.10
N ALA A 168 -17.18 -7.27 -10.70
CA ALA A 168 -18.00 -7.46 -11.88
C ALA A 168 -17.16 -7.81 -13.12
N LEU A 169 -16.04 -7.11 -13.33
CA LEU A 169 -15.12 -7.33 -14.44
C LEU A 169 -14.42 -8.69 -14.35
N ILE A 170 -14.02 -9.09 -13.14
CA ILE A 170 -13.52 -10.44 -12.84
C ILE A 170 -14.55 -11.50 -13.25
N LYS A 171 -15.79 -11.38 -12.76
CA LYS A 171 -16.85 -12.35 -13.07
C LYS A 171 -17.20 -12.39 -14.56
N TYR A 172 -17.13 -11.26 -15.24
CA TYR A 172 -17.31 -11.21 -16.69
C TYR A 172 -16.20 -12.01 -17.41
N LYS A 173 -14.93 -11.84 -17.02
CA LYS A 173 -13.80 -12.62 -17.55
C LYS A 173 -13.94 -14.13 -17.29
N GLU A 174 -14.53 -14.50 -16.17
CA GLU A 174 -14.86 -15.90 -15.82
C GLU A 174 -16.09 -16.47 -16.57
N GLY A 175 -16.77 -15.68 -17.40
CA GLY A 175 -17.99 -16.09 -18.10
C GLY A 175 -19.27 -16.03 -17.25
N ASN A 176 -19.20 -15.52 -16.02
CA ASN A 176 -20.33 -15.41 -15.10
C ASN A 176 -21.12 -14.10 -15.31
N MET A 177 -21.90 -14.03 -16.39
CA MET A 177 -22.64 -12.82 -16.78
C MET A 177 -23.67 -12.36 -15.75
N LYS A 178 -24.37 -13.31 -15.11
CA LYS A 178 -25.34 -13.00 -14.03
C LYS A 178 -24.64 -12.37 -12.82
N GLY A 179 -23.49 -12.92 -12.45
CA GLY A 179 -22.66 -12.41 -11.36
C GLY A 179 -22.06 -11.04 -11.67
N ALA A 180 -21.61 -10.82 -12.90
CA ALA A 180 -21.13 -9.52 -13.36
C ALA A 180 -22.24 -8.46 -13.30
N THR A 181 -23.41 -8.77 -13.86
CA THR A 181 -24.61 -7.90 -13.85
C THR A 181 -25.03 -7.51 -12.42
N THR A 182 -24.99 -8.48 -11.50
CA THR A 182 -25.33 -8.24 -10.08
C THR A 182 -24.36 -7.28 -9.41
N ASN A 183 -23.06 -7.44 -9.67
CA ASN A 183 -22.04 -6.58 -9.07
C ASN A 183 -22.04 -5.17 -9.68
N PHE A 184 -22.23 -5.03 -10.99
CA PHE A 184 -22.41 -3.72 -11.61
C PHE A 184 -23.61 -2.96 -11.04
N SER A 185 -24.76 -3.62 -10.88
CA SER A 185 -25.94 -2.99 -10.26
C SER A 185 -25.64 -2.49 -8.84
N LYS A 186 -24.97 -3.30 -8.02
CA LYS A 186 -24.54 -2.90 -6.66
C LYS A 186 -23.55 -1.73 -6.68
N ALA A 187 -22.62 -1.73 -7.64
CA ALA A 187 -21.65 -0.65 -7.80
C ALA A 187 -22.37 0.68 -8.08
N LYS A 188 -23.37 0.66 -8.98
CA LYS A 188 -24.17 1.84 -9.31
C LYS A 188 -24.79 2.48 -8.08
N ASP A 189 -25.53 1.70 -7.29
CA ASP A 189 -26.25 2.20 -6.12
C ASP A 189 -25.29 2.80 -5.08
N LYS A 190 -24.13 2.16 -4.90
CA LYS A 190 -23.10 2.61 -3.97
C LYS A 190 -22.36 3.87 -4.43
N ILE A 191 -22.06 3.98 -5.72
CA ILE A 191 -21.44 5.17 -6.30
C ILE A 191 -22.42 6.36 -6.23
N ALA A 192 -23.69 6.14 -6.56
CA ALA A 192 -24.73 7.16 -6.52
C ALA A 192 -24.94 7.76 -5.13
N ALA A 193 -24.65 7.01 -4.05
CA ALA A 193 -24.73 7.51 -2.69
C ALA A 193 -23.77 8.68 -2.38
N ARG A 194 -22.71 8.85 -3.17
CA ARG A 194 -21.77 9.98 -3.05
C ARG A 194 -21.75 10.86 -4.29
N PHE A 195 -21.88 10.26 -5.47
CA PHE A 195 -21.80 10.94 -6.77
C PHE A 195 -23.07 10.64 -7.61
N PRO A 196 -24.24 11.20 -7.22
CA PRO A 196 -25.52 10.82 -7.82
C PRO A 196 -25.69 11.24 -9.29
N ASN A 197 -24.87 12.17 -9.79
CA ASN A 197 -24.96 12.71 -11.14
C ASN A 197 -23.74 12.39 -12.01
N HIS A 198 -22.83 11.53 -11.54
CA HIS A 198 -21.60 11.26 -12.29
C HIS A 198 -21.87 10.38 -13.53
N PRO A 199 -21.27 10.68 -14.70
CA PRO A 199 -21.52 9.95 -15.95
C PRO A 199 -21.29 8.43 -15.87
N LEU A 200 -20.35 7.99 -15.02
CA LEU A 200 -20.13 6.57 -14.69
C LEU A 200 -21.43 5.78 -14.40
N LEU A 201 -22.42 6.39 -13.76
CA LEU A 201 -23.70 5.71 -13.47
C LEU A 201 -24.41 5.26 -14.76
N GLY A 202 -24.43 6.12 -15.78
CA GLY A 202 -25.01 5.80 -17.09
C GLY A 202 -24.20 4.72 -17.84
N GLU A 203 -22.87 4.74 -17.72
CA GLU A 203 -22.03 3.68 -18.29
C GLU A 203 -22.29 2.32 -17.64
N ILE A 204 -22.45 2.29 -16.31
CA ILE A 204 -22.81 1.06 -15.60
C ILE A 204 -24.18 0.55 -16.06
N GLU A 205 -25.18 1.41 -16.22
CA GLU A 205 -26.51 1.03 -16.73
C GLU A 205 -26.45 0.47 -18.14
N ARG A 206 -25.67 1.10 -19.03
CA ARG A 206 -25.43 0.61 -20.40
C ARG A 206 -24.83 -0.79 -20.39
N VAL A 207 -23.78 -1.01 -19.60
CA VAL A 207 -23.12 -2.32 -19.45
C VAL A 207 -24.09 -3.36 -18.93
N VAL A 208 -24.85 -3.05 -17.88
CA VAL A 208 -25.86 -3.95 -17.28
C VAL A 208 -26.92 -4.36 -18.30
N ARG A 209 -27.41 -3.43 -19.12
CA ARG A 209 -28.38 -3.72 -20.18
C ARG A 209 -27.82 -4.71 -21.21
N ILE A 210 -26.62 -4.44 -21.73
CA ILE A 210 -25.97 -5.30 -22.73
C ILE A 210 -25.77 -6.73 -22.18
N LEU A 211 -25.31 -6.87 -20.93
CA LEU A 211 -25.12 -8.18 -20.31
C LEU A 211 -26.44 -8.96 -20.16
N LYS A 212 -27.54 -8.29 -19.81
CA LYS A 212 -28.86 -8.92 -19.68
C LYS A 212 -29.41 -9.39 -21.03
N GLU A 213 -29.07 -8.71 -22.11
CA GLU A 213 -29.45 -9.06 -23.48
C GLU A 213 -28.54 -10.15 -24.09
N GLY A 214 -27.55 -10.65 -23.33
CA GLY A 214 -26.59 -11.65 -23.80
C GLY A 214 -25.49 -11.10 -24.71
N GLY A 215 -25.35 -9.77 -24.79
CA GLY A 215 -24.30 -9.11 -25.56
C GLY A 215 -22.95 -9.03 -24.83
N ALA A 216 -21.92 -8.60 -25.57
CA ALA A 216 -20.58 -8.34 -25.05
C ALA A 216 -20.34 -6.83 -24.95
N PRO A 217 -20.26 -6.24 -23.75
CA PRO A 217 -20.03 -4.81 -23.59
C PRO A 217 -18.59 -4.41 -23.95
N ASP A 218 -18.44 -3.23 -24.57
CA ASP A 218 -17.17 -2.51 -24.58
C ASP A 218 -17.02 -1.72 -23.27
N PHE A 219 -15.92 -1.99 -22.55
CA PHE A 219 -15.62 -1.38 -21.25
C PHE A 219 -14.76 -0.11 -21.34
N ARG A 220 -14.30 0.31 -22.53
CA ARG A 220 -13.41 1.49 -22.65
C ARG A 220 -14.00 2.76 -22.03
N SER A 221 -15.27 3.04 -22.32
CA SER A 221 -15.98 4.20 -21.74
C SER A 221 -16.11 4.05 -20.22
N LEU A 222 -16.59 2.89 -19.74
CA LEU A 222 -16.67 2.58 -18.30
C LEU A 222 -15.32 2.80 -17.60
N SER A 223 -14.23 2.27 -18.15
CA SER A 223 -12.90 2.38 -17.55
C SER A 223 -12.41 3.83 -17.47
N ARG A 224 -12.70 4.66 -18.48
CA ARG A 224 -12.40 6.10 -18.44
C ARG A 224 -13.18 6.79 -17.32
N GLU A 225 -14.48 6.53 -17.22
CA GLU A 225 -15.31 7.13 -16.18
C GLU A 225 -14.95 6.65 -14.76
N VAL A 226 -14.45 5.42 -14.60
CA VAL A 226 -13.88 4.94 -13.33
C VAL A 226 -12.59 5.70 -12.98
N GLU A 227 -11.73 5.97 -13.95
CA GLU A 227 -10.53 6.78 -13.73
C GLU A 227 -10.88 8.22 -13.31
N GLU A 228 -11.82 8.86 -14.00
CA GLU A 228 -12.25 10.22 -13.71
C GLU A 228 -12.87 10.34 -12.31
N ILE A 229 -13.86 9.51 -11.97
CA ILE A 229 -14.51 9.56 -10.65
C ILE A 229 -13.54 9.25 -9.51
N THR A 230 -12.54 8.39 -9.75
CA THR A 230 -11.57 8.02 -8.72
C THR A 230 -10.64 9.21 -8.43
N LYS A 231 -10.24 9.97 -9.46
CA LYS A 231 -9.49 11.23 -9.28
C LYS A 231 -10.32 12.28 -8.54
N GLU A 232 -11.59 12.48 -8.94
CA GLU A 232 -12.49 13.40 -8.22
C GLU A 232 -12.66 13.01 -6.75
N PHE A 233 -12.75 11.70 -6.46
CA PHE A 233 -12.82 11.21 -5.09
C PHE A 233 -11.54 11.46 -4.30
N LEU A 234 -10.38 11.26 -4.92
CA LEU A 234 -9.07 11.55 -4.34
C LEU A 234 -8.91 13.03 -3.99
N ASP A 235 -9.34 13.92 -4.89
CA ASP A 235 -9.28 15.38 -4.64
C ASP A 235 -10.21 15.80 -3.50
N ALA A 236 -11.31 15.05 -3.27
CA ALA A 236 -12.26 15.29 -2.17
C ALA A 236 -11.93 14.54 -0.86
N LEU A 237 -10.79 13.84 -0.78
CA LEU A 237 -10.36 13.14 0.45
C LEU A 237 -9.64 14.07 1.44
N GLU A 238 -9.03 15.14 0.96
CA GLU A 238 -8.38 16.23 1.72
C GLU A 238 -9.39 17.13 2.43
#